data_AF-A0A7Y2AGX0-F1
#
_entry.id   AF-A0A7Y2AGX0-F1
#
_cell.length_a   1.000
_cell.length_b   1.000
_cell.length_c   1.000
_cell.angle_alpha   90.00
_cell.angle_beta   90.00
_cell.angle_gamma   90.00
#
_symmetry.space_group_name_H-M   'P 1'
#
loop_
_entity.id
_entity.type
_entity.pdbx_description
1 polymer ?
#
loop_
_entity_poly.entity_id
_entity_poly.type
_entity_poly.pdbx_seq_one_letter_code
_entity_poly.pdbx_strand_id
1 'polypeptide(L)'
;MDHSAPGDIPADDIATRFVAATGSQPENSASVQASLAALNRKIIYNTTIGLVVENYRTFESDMPALVATHGGFIASNDTQRRYNDNQSGTWVIRVPVTQYSAFLNGV
;
A
#
# COMPACT_ATOMS: atom_id res chain seq x y z
N MET A 1 51.26 -25.24 -50.34
CA MET A 1 51.75 -25.85 -49.08
C MET A 1 51.69 -24.74 -48.05
N ASP A 2 50.50 -24.52 -47.51
CA ASP A 2 50.01 -25.10 -46.24
C ASP A 2 50.55 -24.31 -45.04
N HIS A 3 49.63 -23.64 -44.34
CA HIS A 3 49.63 -23.30 -42.91
C HIS A 3 48.29 -22.59 -42.61
N SER A 4 47.22 -23.36 -42.35
CA SER A 4 45.96 -22.84 -41.79
C SER A 4 45.89 -23.12 -40.29
N ALA A 5 45.50 -22.08 -39.57
CA ALA A 5 45.37 -21.96 -38.12
C ALA A 5 44.33 -22.92 -37.50
N PRO A 6 44.39 -23.15 -36.17
CA PRO A 6 43.49 -24.06 -35.47
C PRO A 6 42.12 -23.41 -35.17
N GLY A 7 41.05 -24.15 -35.47
CA GLY A 7 39.85 -24.24 -34.64
C GLY A 7 38.88 -23.06 -34.63
N ASP A 8 38.14 -22.85 -35.73
CA ASP A 8 36.85 -22.17 -35.72
C ASP A 8 35.76 -23.22 -35.42
N ILE A 9 35.10 -23.14 -34.26
CA ILE A 9 33.98 -24.02 -33.92
C ILE A 9 32.70 -23.41 -34.53
N PRO A 10 31.96 -24.11 -35.40
CA PRO A 10 30.75 -23.59 -36.03
C PRO A 10 29.59 -23.46 -35.03
N ALA A 11 28.84 -22.36 -35.16
CA ALA A 11 27.75 -21.92 -34.30
C ALA A 11 26.40 -22.66 -34.54
N ASP A 12 26.41 -24.00 -34.60
CA ASP A 12 25.21 -24.80 -34.93
C ASP A 12 24.68 -25.67 -33.76
N ASP A 13 25.08 -25.39 -32.50
CA ASP A 13 24.69 -26.21 -31.33
C ASP A 13 23.69 -25.52 -30.38
N ILE A 14 22.69 -24.79 -30.92
CA ILE A 14 21.59 -24.21 -30.12
C ILE A 14 20.22 -24.84 -30.38
N ALA A 15 20.15 -25.91 -31.18
CA ALA A 15 18.91 -26.63 -31.41
C ALA A 15 18.82 -27.88 -30.52
N THR A 16 17.81 -27.87 -29.65
CA THR A 16 17.19 -29.07 -29.03
C THR A 16 17.73 -29.48 -27.65
N ARG A 17 17.42 -28.67 -26.63
CA ARG A 17 17.17 -29.17 -25.27
C ARG A 17 15.81 -28.71 -24.75
N PHE A 18 14.76 -29.22 -25.38
CA PHE A 18 13.46 -29.39 -24.73
C PHE A 18 13.22 -30.90 -24.60
N VAL A 19 13.55 -31.46 -23.44
CA VAL A 19 13.09 -32.79 -23.05
C VAL A 19 12.14 -32.63 -21.88
N ALA A 20 10.98 -33.27 -22.04
CA ALA A 20 9.82 -33.20 -21.18
C ALA A 20 10.12 -33.63 -19.74
N ALA A 21 9.67 -32.81 -18.79
CA ALA A 21 9.39 -33.24 -17.43
C ALA A 21 7.87 -33.27 -17.25
N THR A 22 7.22 -34.33 -17.75
CA THR A 22 5.86 -34.69 -17.32
C THR A 22 5.99 -35.39 -15.97
N GLY A 23 6.16 -34.60 -14.91
CA GLY A 23 5.98 -35.02 -13.53
C GLY A 23 4.66 -34.47 -13.02
N SER A 24 3.72 -35.37 -12.76
CA SER A 24 2.41 -35.08 -12.17
C SER A 24 2.56 -34.29 -10.86
N GLN A 25 2.19 -33.02 -10.85
CA GLN A 25 2.07 -32.26 -9.60
C GLN A 25 0.72 -31.53 -9.52
N PRO A 26 -0.33 -32.19 -9.01
CA PRO A 26 -1.55 -31.49 -8.62
C PRO A 26 -1.38 -30.62 -7.35
N GLU A 27 -0.24 -30.70 -6.67
CA GLU A 27 0.03 -29.99 -5.40
C GLU A 27 0.22 -28.47 -5.52
N ASN A 28 0.42 -27.93 -6.75
CA ASN A 28 0.64 -26.50 -6.94
C ASN A 28 -0.65 -25.68 -7.15
N SER A 29 -1.78 -26.36 -7.35
CA SER A 29 -3.07 -25.67 -7.54
C SER A 29 -3.74 -25.34 -6.20
N ALA A 30 -3.56 -26.17 -5.18
CA ALA A 30 -4.14 -25.96 -3.84
C ALA A 30 -3.42 -24.86 -3.06
N SER A 31 -2.10 -24.72 -3.23
CA SER A 31 -1.26 -23.69 -2.58
C SER A 31 -1.48 -22.29 -3.17
N VAL A 32 -1.76 -22.18 -4.47
CA VAL A 32 -2.17 -20.92 -5.12
C VAL A 32 -3.60 -20.52 -4.70
N GLN A 33 -4.51 -21.49 -4.52
CA GLN A 33 -5.87 -21.21 -4.05
C GLN A 33 -5.92 -20.83 -2.56
N ALA A 34 -5.08 -21.45 -1.71
CA ALA A 34 -4.96 -21.10 -0.30
C ALA A 34 -4.35 -19.69 -0.09
N SER A 35 -3.41 -19.28 -0.95
CA SER A 35 -2.87 -17.91 -0.91
C SER A 35 -3.86 -16.85 -1.41
N LEU A 36 -4.77 -17.19 -2.31
CA LEU A 36 -5.91 -16.34 -2.70
C LEU A 36 -6.98 -16.22 -1.60
N ALA A 37 -7.24 -17.29 -0.84
CA ALA A 37 -8.14 -17.25 0.32
C ALA A 37 -7.56 -16.46 1.51
N ALA A 38 -6.22 -16.39 1.62
CA ALA A 38 -5.51 -15.60 2.64
C ALA A 38 -5.21 -14.16 2.21
N LEU A 39 -5.54 -13.76 0.98
CA LEU A 39 -5.50 -12.37 0.52
C LEU A 39 -6.68 -11.60 1.12
N ASN A 40 -6.63 -11.37 2.43
CA ASN A 40 -7.43 -10.39 3.13
C ASN A 40 -6.98 -9.00 2.66
N ARG A 41 -7.38 -8.62 1.44
CA ARG A 41 -6.99 -7.36 0.81
C ARG A 41 -7.57 -6.22 1.63
N LYS A 42 -6.74 -5.64 2.48
CA LYS A 42 -7.06 -4.43 3.23
C LYS A 42 -7.09 -3.26 2.25
N ILE A 43 -8.28 -2.84 1.83
CA ILE A 43 -8.46 -1.62 1.04
C ILE A 43 -8.26 -0.44 1.99
N ILE A 44 -7.24 0.37 1.73
CA ILE A 44 -6.98 1.60 2.47
C ILE A 44 -7.49 2.75 1.61
N TYR A 45 -8.50 3.46 2.11
CA TYR A 45 -9.02 4.66 1.46
C TYR A 45 -8.26 5.87 2.00
N ASN A 46 -7.59 6.58 1.10
CA ASN A 46 -6.94 7.84 1.42
C ASN A 46 -7.85 8.97 0.94
N THR A 47 -8.17 9.91 1.82
CA THR A 47 -8.93 11.11 1.47
C THR A 47 -8.31 12.31 2.14
N THR A 48 -8.21 13.41 1.39
CA THR A 48 -7.76 14.71 1.89
C THR A 48 -8.98 15.62 1.95
N ILE A 49 -9.25 16.18 3.12
CA ILE A 49 -10.40 17.08 3.36
C ILE A 49 -9.84 18.41 3.86
N GLY A 50 -10.31 19.51 3.27
CA GLY A 50 -10.09 20.84 3.82
C GLY A 50 -11.26 21.22 4.71
N LEU A 51 -10.99 21.50 5.98
CA LEU A 51 -11.98 21.96 6.95
C LEU A 51 -11.60 23.37 7.43
N VAL A 52 -12.58 24.28 7.45
CA VAL A 52 -12.44 25.61 8.05
C VAL A 52 -13.16 25.58 9.39
N VAL A 53 -12.42 25.79 10.47
CA VAL A 53 -12.95 25.79 11.84
C VAL A 53 -12.87 27.19 12.43
N GLU A 54 -13.83 27.53 13.29
CA GLU A 54 -13.83 28.81 14.01
C GLU A 54 -12.67 28.89 15.01
N ASN A 55 -12.38 27.77 15.71
CA ASN A 55 -11.32 27.71 16.70
C ASN A 55 -10.49 26.43 16.54
N TYR A 56 -9.29 26.60 15.98
CA TYR A 56 -8.35 25.50 15.77
C TYR A 56 -7.91 24.82 17.07
N ARG A 57 -7.79 25.57 18.18
CA ARG A 57 -7.36 25.00 19.47
C ARG A 57 -8.42 24.05 20.04
N THR A 58 -9.69 24.42 19.95
CA THR A 58 -10.79 23.54 20.37
C THR A 58 -10.80 22.27 19.53
N PHE A 59 -10.67 22.42 18.20
CA PHE A 59 -10.58 21.29 17.29
C PHE A 59 -9.39 20.36 17.60
N GLU A 60 -8.21 20.92 17.85
CA GLU A 60 -7.01 20.16 18.24
C GLU A 60 -7.21 19.38 19.55
N SER A 61 -7.99 19.93 20.49
CA SER A 61 -8.33 19.28 21.77
C SER A 61 -9.38 18.18 21.62
N ASP A 62 -10.40 18.39 20.77
CA ASP A 62 -11.56 17.50 20.67
C ASP A 62 -11.34 16.35 19.68
N MET A 63 -10.49 16.55 18.67
CA MET A 63 -10.25 15.56 17.62
C MET A 63 -9.75 14.20 18.14
N PRO A 64 -8.81 14.11 19.12
CA PRO A 64 -8.40 12.82 19.67
C PRO A 64 -9.57 12.02 20.25
N ALA A 65 -10.50 12.68 20.94
CA ALA A 65 -11.67 12.03 21.54
C ALA A 65 -12.67 11.57 20.46
N LEU A 66 -12.91 12.40 19.45
CA LEU A 66 -13.76 12.05 18.31
C LEU A 66 -13.21 10.83 17.56
N VAL A 67 -11.92 10.86 17.23
CA VAL A 67 -11.24 9.76 16.53
C VAL A 67 -11.27 8.47 17.33
N ALA A 68 -11.04 8.54 18.65
CA ALA A 68 -11.11 7.39 19.55
C ALA A 68 -12.54 6.80 19.61
N THR A 69 -13.57 7.64 19.62
CA THR A 69 -14.98 7.22 19.63
C THR A 69 -15.32 6.36 18.40
N HIS A 70 -14.71 6.67 17.25
CA HIS A 70 -14.89 5.92 16.00
C HIS A 70 -13.87 4.77 15.81
N GLY A 71 -13.10 4.43 16.85
CA GLY A 71 -12.11 3.35 16.82
C GLY A 71 -10.89 3.64 15.92
N GLY A 72 -10.65 4.91 15.61
CA GLY A 72 -9.49 5.37 14.85
C GLY A 72 -8.33 5.83 15.73
N PHE A 73 -7.28 6.32 15.09
CA PHE A 73 -6.16 6.98 15.75
C PHE A 73 -5.54 8.06 14.86
N ILE A 74 -4.90 9.03 15.50
CA ILE A 74 -4.12 10.07 14.81
C ILE A 74 -2.75 9.49 14.50
N ALA A 75 -2.42 9.38 13.21
CA ALA A 75 -1.13 8.85 12.74
C ALA A 75 -0.07 9.94 12.66
N SER A 76 -0.46 11.18 12.36
CA SER A 76 0.41 12.36 12.37
C SER A 76 -0.41 13.63 12.53
N ASN A 77 0.14 14.63 13.19
CA ASN A 77 -0.34 16.00 13.13
C ASN A 77 0.83 16.94 12.85
N ASP A 78 0.58 17.96 12.05
CA ASP A 78 1.48 19.09 11.85
C ASP A 78 0.67 20.36 12.04
N THR A 79 0.98 21.12 13.10
CA THR A 79 0.29 22.35 13.45
C THR A 79 1.18 23.54 13.12
N GLN A 80 0.76 24.33 12.15
CA GLN A 80 1.43 25.56 11.74
C GLN A 80 0.81 26.74 12.47
N ARG A 81 1.45 27.18 13.56
CA ARG A 81 1.11 28.43 14.24
C ARG A 81 1.79 29.59 13.49
N ARG A 82 1.06 30.23 12.59
CA ARG A 82 1.51 31.50 12.00
C ARG A 82 1.29 32.61 13.02
N TYR A 83 2.24 33.55 13.06
CA TYR A 83 2.19 34.74 13.90
C TYR A 83 1.18 35.74 13.31
N ASN A 84 -0.12 35.49 13.49
CA ASN A 84 -1.24 36.44 13.28
C ASN A 84 -2.61 35.82 13.67
N ASP A 85 -2.66 34.98 14.71
CA ASP A 85 -3.85 34.20 15.16
C ASP A 85 -4.46 33.20 14.17
N ASN A 86 -4.02 33.17 12.91
CA ASN A 86 -4.47 32.15 11.96
C ASN A 86 -3.70 30.85 12.16
N GLN A 87 -4.34 29.89 12.81
CA GLN A 87 -3.81 28.55 13.03
C GLN A 87 -4.31 27.61 11.94
N SER A 88 -3.40 26.90 11.30
CA SER A 88 -3.70 25.88 10.30
C SER A 88 -2.86 24.65 10.60
N GLY A 89 -3.27 23.50 10.08
CA GLY A 89 -2.43 22.31 10.18
C GLY A 89 -2.95 21.16 9.35
N THR A 90 -2.10 20.15 9.18
CA THR A 90 -2.42 18.92 8.46
C THR A 90 -2.50 17.78 9.46
N TRP A 91 -3.61 17.03 9.40
CA TRP A 91 -3.84 15.89 10.27
C TRP A 91 -3.98 14.64 9.43
N VAL A 92 -3.25 13.59 9.81
CA VAL A 92 -3.36 12.27 9.20
C VAL A 92 -4.03 11.37 10.20
N ILE A 93 -5.26 10.96 9.90
CA ILE A 93 -6.10 10.16 10.78
C ILE A 93 -6.39 8.82 10.10
N ARG A 94 -6.30 7.74 10.86
CA ARG A 94 -6.64 6.38 10.41
C ARG A 94 -7.88 5.92 11.15
N VAL A 95 -8.96 5.68 10.41
CA VAL A 95 -10.24 5.21 10.95
C VAL A 95 -10.62 3.90 10.23
N PRO A 96 -11.24 2.93 10.90
CA PRO A 96 -11.84 1.78 10.23
C PRO A 96 -12.81 2.24 9.13
N VAL A 97 -12.75 1.64 7.95
CA VAL A 97 -13.58 2.05 6.79
C VAL A 97 -15.08 2.03 7.10
N THR A 98 -15.53 1.10 7.96
CA THR A 98 -16.93 0.99 8.40
C THR A 98 -17.39 2.19 9.24
N GLN A 99 -16.46 2.89 9.88
CA GLN A 99 -16.71 4.06 10.74
C GLN A 99 -16.33 5.38 10.04
N TYR A 100 -15.77 5.33 8.84
CA TYR A 100 -15.31 6.52 8.12
C TYR A 100 -16.44 7.54 7.88
N SER A 101 -17.59 7.09 7.39
CA SER A 101 -18.75 7.96 7.15
C SER A 101 -19.31 8.54 8.45
N ALA A 102 -19.33 7.77 9.54
CA ALA A 102 -19.77 8.25 10.84
C ALA A 102 -18.80 9.30 11.40
N PHE A 103 -17.50 9.10 11.25
CA PHE A 103 -16.47 10.07 11.61
C PHE A 103 -16.63 11.39 10.82
N LEU A 104 -16.88 11.32 9.51
CA LEU A 104 -17.09 12.52 8.69
C LEU A 104 -18.33 13.34 9.07
N ASN A 105 -19.35 12.71 9.65
CA ASN A 105 -20.52 13.44 10.13
C ASN A 105 -20.29 14.14 11.47
N GLY A 106 -19.20 13.80 12.17
CA GLY A 106 -18.85 14.38 13.47
C GLY A 106 -17.80 15.50 13.40
N VAL A 107 -17.24 15.79 12.23
CA VAL A 107 -16.24 16.85 12.00
C VAL A 107 -16.85 18.13 11.45
#